data_AF-A0A0N4YUM7-F1
#
_entry.id   AF-A0A0N4YUM7-F1
#
_cell.length_a   1.000
_cell.length_b   1.000
_cell.length_c   1.000
_cell.angle_alpha   90.00
_cell.angle_beta   90.00
_cell.angle_gamma   90.00
#
_symmetry.space_group_name_H-M   'P 1'
#
loop_
_entity.id
_entity.type
_entity.pdbx_description
1 polymer ?
#
loop_
_entity_poly.entity_id
_entity_poly.type
_entity_poly.pdbx_seq_one_letter_code
_entity_poly.pdbx_strand_id
1 'polypeptide(L)'
;MVLAGNVSPIDVYSHLPGLCEDNEIPYCYVPSREQLGLAAGRLRPSIVVYIKPHADYQELYDEVRCSYRAHIFCCLAFCLFYGCLPSSTEFTWSLGLQALREISA
;
A
#
# COMPACT_ATOMS: atom_id res chain seq x y z
N MET A 1 5.47 0.13 -1.22
CA MET A 1 5.51 0.23 0.26
C MET A 1 4.09 0.40 0.78
N VAL A 2 3.74 -0.20 1.91
CA VAL A 2 2.39 -0.08 2.49
C VAL A 2 2.48 0.58 3.86
N LEU A 3 1.70 1.64 4.07
CA LEU A 3 1.70 2.52 5.24
C LEU A 3 0.35 2.46 5.95
N ALA A 4 0.36 2.41 7.27
CA ALA A 4 -0.87 2.53 8.06
C ALA A 4 -1.21 4.01 8.35
N GLY A 5 -2.49 4.37 8.29
CA GLY A 5 -3.00 5.71 8.58
C GLY A 5 -3.36 5.97 10.04
N ASN A 6 -3.44 4.94 10.89
CA ASN A 6 -3.91 5.03 12.28
C ASN A 6 -2.76 4.99 13.31
N VAL A 7 -1.68 5.74 13.06
CA VAL A 7 -0.47 5.69 13.90
C VAL A 7 -0.32 6.98 14.71
N SER A 8 -0.17 6.79 16.02
CA SER A 8 0.15 7.86 16.98
C SER A 8 1.45 7.49 17.71
N PRO A 9 2.44 8.37 17.79
CA PRO A 9 2.55 9.70 17.16
C PRO A 9 2.92 9.64 15.66
N ILE A 10 2.52 10.66 14.90
CA ILE A 10 2.74 10.77 13.45
C ILE A 10 4.21 10.97 13.08
N ASP A 11 5.02 11.47 14.02
CA ASP A 11 6.44 11.78 13.80
C ASP A 11 7.29 10.55 13.46
N VAL A 12 6.81 9.35 13.79
CA VAL A 12 7.55 8.08 13.61
C VAL A 12 7.76 7.72 12.14
N TYR A 13 6.92 8.20 11.23
CA TYR A 13 6.99 7.81 9.81
C TYR A 13 6.67 8.94 8.83
N SER A 14 6.52 10.19 9.32
CA SER A 14 6.34 11.39 8.48
C SER A 14 7.48 11.64 7.48
N HIS A 15 8.68 11.14 7.78
CA HIS A 15 9.84 11.21 6.89
C HIS A 15 9.84 10.14 5.78
N LEU A 16 9.02 9.08 5.90
CA LEU A 16 9.04 7.98 4.94
C LEU A 16 8.40 8.35 3.59
N PRO A 17 7.23 9.02 3.53
CA PRO A 17 6.67 9.45 2.24
C PRO A 17 7.62 10.34 1.44
N GLY A 18 8.29 11.30 2.08
CA GLY A 18 9.28 12.16 1.41
C GLY A 18 10.45 11.38 0.82
N LEU A 19 11.00 10.43 1.59
CA LEU A 19 12.03 9.49 1.10
C LEU A 19 11.53 8.62 -0.05
N CYS A 20 10.26 8.24 -0.06
CA CYS A 20 9.67 7.46 -1.14
C CYS A 20 9.48 8.28 -2.41
N GLU A 21 9.17 9.58 -2.30
CA GLU A 21 9.07 10.48 -3.45
C GLU A 21 10.44 10.69 -4.11
N ASP A 22 11.49 10.95 -3.32
CA ASP A 22 12.85 11.15 -3.83
C ASP A 22 13.41 9.91 -4.57
N ASN A 23 12.99 8.72 -4.14
CA ASN A 23 13.43 7.44 -4.73
C ASN A 23 12.41 6.84 -5.71
N GLU A 24 11.33 7.55 -6.04
CA GLU A 24 10.25 7.09 -6.94
C GLU A 24 9.64 5.73 -6.54
N ILE A 25 9.57 5.45 -5.23
CA ILE A 25 9.05 4.19 -4.70
C ILE A 25 7.52 4.32 -4.53
N PRO A 26 6.71 3.48 -5.20
CA PRO A 26 5.27 3.53 -5.04
C PRO A 26 4.85 3.14 -3.63
N TYR A 27 3.94 3.90 -3.02
CA TYR A 27 3.39 3.62 -1.70
C TYR A 27 1.85 3.68 -1.65
N CYS A 28 1.26 3.00 -0.66
CA CYS A 28 -0.18 2.91 -0.44
C CYS A 28 -0.52 3.12 1.04
N TYR A 29 -1.66 3.76 1.32
CA TYR A 29 -2.16 3.94 2.68
C TYR A 29 -3.30 2.98 3.01
N VAL A 30 -3.27 2.49 4.24
CA VAL A 30 -4.22 1.53 4.79
C VAL A 30 -4.82 2.11 6.05
N PRO A 31 -6.14 2.07 6.26
CA PRO A 31 -6.76 2.68 7.44
C PRO A 31 -6.35 2.00 8.77
N SER A 32 -6.01 0.70 8.75
CA SER A 32 -5.81 -0.11 9.97
C SER A 32 -4.44 -0.82 10.01
N ARG A 33 -3.57 -0.46 10.97
CA ARG A 33 -2.30 -1.14 11.27
C ARG A 33 -2.46 -2.58 11.78
N GLU A 34 -3.61 -2.88 12.39
CA GLU A 34 -3.93 -4.20 12.92
C GLU A 34 -4.16 -5.20 11.77
N GLN A 35 -4.94 -4.79 10.76
CA GLN A 35 -5.19 -5.60 9.56
C GLN A 35 -3.91 -5.79 8.74
N LEU A 36 -3.05 -4.77 8.69
CA LEU A 36 -1.73 -4.88 8.06
C LEU A 36 -0.84 -5.92 8.75
N GLY A 37 -0.81 -5.93 10.09
CA GLY A 37 -0.06 -6.91 10.87
C GLY A 37 -0.57 -8.33 10.62
N LEU A 38 -1.89 -8.52 10.62
CA LEU A 38 -2.53 -9.81 10.32
C LEU A 38 -2.23 -10.29 8.89
N ALA A 39 -2.24 -9.39 7.91
CA ALA A 39 -1.91 -9.71 6.52
C ALA A 39 -0.43 -10.11 6.33
N ALA A 40 0.48 -9.52 7.13
CA ALA A 40 1.89 -9.86 7.16
C ALA A 40 2.24 -11.06 8.08
N GLY A 41 1.23 -11.79 8.58
CA GLY A 41 1.42 -12.95 9.47
C GLY A 41 2.01 -12.61 10.84
N ARG A 42 1.96 -11.34 11.27
CA ARG A 42 2.56 -10.86 12.52
C ARG A 42 1.49 -10.64 13.58
N LEU A 43 1.75 -11.15 14.79
CA LEU A 43 0.89 -10.92 15.98
C LEU A 43 0.91 -9.47 16.48
N ARG A 44 1.94 -8.69 16.12
CA ARG A 44 2.06 -7.27 16.45
C ARG A 44 1.56 -6.43 15.27
N PRO A 45 0.78 -5.36 15.53
CA PRO A 45 0.39 -4.45 14.46
C PRO A 45 1.65 -3.85 13.83
N SER A 46 1.67 -3.83 12.50
CA SER A 46 2.79 -3.28 11.75
C SER A 46 2.37 -1.93 11.18
N ILE A 47 3.24 -0.93 11.33
CA ILE A 47 2.98 0.43 10.84
C ILE A 47 3.38 0.61 9.37
N VAL A 48 4.42 -0.12 8.96
CA VAL A 48 5.03 -0.03 7.63
C VAL A 48 5.42 -1.43 7.21
N VAL A 49 5.09 -1.79 5.97
CA VAL A 49 5.51 -3.04 5.35
C VAL A 49 6.24 -2.71 4.05
N TYR A 50 7.46 -3.22 3.95
CA TYR A 50 8.28 -3.14 2.75
C TYR A 50 8.43 -4.54 2.17
N ILE A 51 7.92 -4.72 0.96
CA ILE A 51 7.95 -5.98 0.23
C ILE A 51 9.11 -5.91 -0.76
N LYS A 52 10.09 -6.80 -0.59
CA LYS A 52 11.19 -6.97 -1.54
C LYS A 52 10.71 -7.85 -2.70
N PRO A 53 11.12 -7.56 -3.94
CA PRO A 53 10.86 -8.46 -5.05
C PRO A 53 11.57 -9.81 -4.80
N HIS A 54 10.85 -10.91 -4.99
CA HIS A 54 11.37 -12.26 -4.94
C HIS A 54 10.85 -13.06 -6.15
N ALA A 55 11.58 -14.10 -6.55
CA ALA A 55 11.27 -14.86 -7.77
C ALA A 55 9.91 -15.58 -7.71
N ASP A 56 9.47 -16.00 -6.53
CA ASP A 56 8.27 -16.85 -6.37
C ASP A 56 6.94 -16.10 -6.62
N TYR A 57 6.93 -14.78 -6.47
CA TYR A 57 5.73 -13.93 -6.59
C TYR A 57 5.98 -12.67 -7.42
N GLN A 58 6.93 -12.76 -8.35
CA GLN A 58 7.34 -11.62 -9.16
C GLN A 58 6.20 -11.08 -10.03
N GLU A 59 5.39 -11.97 -10.60
CA GLU A 59 4.23 -11.62 -11.44
C GLU A 59 3.19 -10.79 -10.67
N LEU A 60 2.83 -11.22 -9.46
CA LEU A 60 1.93 -10.50 -8.56
C LEU A 60 2.54 -9.14 -8.14
N TYR A 61 3.85 -9.11 -7.87
CA TYR A 61 4.55 -7.90 -7.47
C TYR A 61 4.51 -6.84 -8.58
N ASP A 62 4.69 -7.26 -9.83
CA ASP A 62 4.68 -6.37 -10.99
C ASP A 62 3.28 -5.81 -11.29
N GLU A 63 2.21 -6.61 -11.14
CA GLU A 63 0.83 -6.15 -11.25
C GLU A 63 0.49 -5.07 -10.22
N VAL A 64 0.84 -5.33 -8.96
CA VAL A 64 0.64 -4.42 -7.84
C VAL A 64 1.46 -3.14 -8.01
N ARG A 65 2.72 -3.26 -8.47
CA ARG A 65 3.58 -2.12 -8.81
C ARG A 65 2.98 -1.25 -9.92
N CYS A 66 2.39 -1.88 -10.94
CA CYS A 66 1.76 -1.18 -12.06
C CYS A 66 0.52 -0.39 -11.60
N SER A 67 -0.32 -1.01 -10.75
CA SER A 67 -1.52 -0.39 -10.19
C SER A 67 -1.22 0.83 -9.30
N TYR A 68 -0.18 0.75 -8.46
CA TYR A 68 0.20 1.89 -7.61
C TYR A 68 0.74 3.08 -8.40
N ARG A 69 1.51 2.83 -9.47
CA ARG A 69 1.98 3.89 -10.36
C ARG A 69 0.84 4.56 -11.12
N ALA A 70 -0.18 3.79 -11.50
CA ALA A 70 -1.39 4.34 -12.10
C ALA A 70 -2.19 5.19 -11.10
N HIS A 71 -2.27 4.80 -9.83
CA HIS A 71 -2.98 5.55 -8.80
C HIS A 71 -2.34 6.91 -8.47
N ILE A 72 -1.00 7.02 -8.48
CA ILE A 72 -0.32 8.30 -8.23
C ILE A 72 -0.59 9.31 -9.36
N PHE A 73 -0.73 8.83 -10.60
CA PHE A 73 -1.07 9.65 -11.76
C PHE A 73 -2.57 9.92 -11.88
N CYS A 74 -3.41 8.96 -11.48
CA CYS A 74 -4.87 9.09 -11.52
C CYS A 74 -5.37 10.04 -10.44
N CYS A 75 -4.76 10.10 -9.24
CA CYS A 75 -5.22 11.00 -8.19
C CYS A 75 -5.10 12.50 -8.59
N LEU A 76 -4.02 12.88 -9.28
CA LEU A 76 -3.83 14.26 -9.74
C LEU A 76 -4.77 14.65 -10.91
N ALA A 77 -5.11 13.71 -11.80
CA ALA A 77 -5.98 13.99 -12.94
C ALA A 77 -7.48 13.81 -12.64
N PHE A 78 -7.84 12.85 -11.77
CA PHE A 78 -9.24 12.51 -11.46
C PHE A 78 -9.85 13.45 -10.42
N CYS A 79 -9.04 14.01 -9.50
CA CYS A 79 -9.52 14.95 -8.49
C CYS A 79 -9.93 16.32 -9.06
N LEU A 80 -9.48 16.68 -10.27
CA LEU A 80 -9.88 17.92 -10.94
C LEU A 80 -11.17 17.80 -11.77
N PHE A 81 -11.64 16.59 -12.11
CA PHE A 81 -12.78 16.44 -13.03
C PHE A 81 -14.00 15.68 -12.48
N TYR A 82 -13.84 14.72 -11.58
CA TYR A 82 -14.98 14.04 -10.96
C TYR A 82 -14.65 13.67 -9.52
N GLY A 83 -15.37 14.26 -8.55
CA GLY A 83 -15.35 13.79 -7.17
C GLY A 83 -15.70 12.31 -7.13
N CYS A 84 -14.69 11.45 -6.93
CA CYS A 84 -14.87 10.02 -7.10
C CYS A 84 -15.09 9.32 -5.76
N LEU A 85 -16.26 8.70 -5.74
CA LEU A 85 -16.78 7.69 -4.84
C LEU A 85 -15.73 6.65 -4.36
N PRO A 86 -15.83 6.19 -3.11
CA PRO A 86 -14.90 5.22 -2.49
C PRO A 86 -14.99 3.76 -3.01
N SER A 87 -15.73 3.47 -4.09
CA SER A 87 -16.06 2.09 -4.50
C SER A 87 -14.99 1.38 -5.33
N SER A 88 -14.00 2.08 -5.91
CA SER A 88 -12.97 1.45 -6.76
C SER A 88 -11.79 0.90 -5.95
N THR A 89 -11.47 1.52 -4.82
CA THR A 89 -10.32 1.15 -3.97
C THR A 89 -10.56 -0.11 -3.14
N GLU A 90 -11.81 -0.48 -2.86
CA GLU A 90 -12.15 -1.70 -2.11
C GLU A 90 -11.86 -2.98 -2.92
N PHE A 91 -12.02 -2.94 -4.24
CA PHE A 91 -11.80 -4.10 -5.12
C PHE A 91 -10.32 -4.43 -5.32
N THR A 92 -9.45 -3.42 -5.33
CA THR A 92 -7.99 -3.59 -5.33
C THR A 92 -7.46 -4.00 -3.97
N TRP A 93 -8.14 -3.58 -2.89
CA TRP A 93 -7.79 -3.92 -1.51
C TRP A 93 -7.97 -5.40 -1.20
N SER A 94 -9.08 -6.01 -1.62
CA SER A 94 -9.34 -7.44 -1.41
C SER A 94 -8.35 -8.34 -2.15
N LEU A 95 -8.07 -8.04 -3.43
CA LEU A 95 -7.06 -8.74 -4.24
C LEU A 95 -5.65 -8.55 -3.67
N GLY A 96 -5.30 -7.32 -3.25
CA GLY A 96 -4.01 -7.03 -2.62
C GLY A 96 -3.81 -7.73 -1.28
N LEU A 97 -4.88 -7.88 -0.47
CA LEU A 97 -4.85 -8.66 0.77
C LEU A 97 -4.70 -10.17 0.52
N GLN A 98 -5.29 -10.68 -0.57
CA GLN A 98 -5.14 -12.06 -1.00
C GLN A 98 -3.70 -12.35 -1.46
N ALA A 99 -3.13 -11.48 -2.28
CA ALA A 99 -1.72 -11.52 -2.70
C ALA A 99 -0.74 -11.44 -1.51
N LEU A 100 -0.98 -10.53 -0.56
CA LEU A 100 -0.16 -10.41 0.65
C LEU A 100 -0.25 -11.64 1.55
N ARG A 101 -1.42 -12.29 1.63
CA ARG A 101 -1.58 -13.55 2.36
C ARG A 101 -0.81 -14.69 1.72
N GLU A 102 -0.77 -14.77 0.39
CA GLU A 102 -0.01 -15.79 -0.34
C GLU A 102 1.51 -15.58 -0.22
N ILE A 103 1.98 -14.34 -0.12
CA ILE A 103 3.41 -14.02 0.07
C ILE A 103 3.87 -14.28 1.51
N SER A 104 2.95 -14.30 2.48
CA SER A 104 3.24 -14.48 3.91
C SER A 104 3.07 -15.91 4.43
N ALA A 105 2.63 -16.86 3.58
CA ALA A 105 2.45 -18.28 3.91
C ALA A 105 3.61 -19.12 3.36
#